data_AF-A0A937IP46-F1
#
_entry.id   AF-A0A937IP46-F1
#
_cell.length_a   1.000
_cell.length_b   1.000
_cell.length_c   1.000
_cell.angle_alpha   90.00
_cell.angle_beta   90.00
_cell.angle_gamma   90.00
#
_symmetry.space_group_name_H-M   'P 1'
#
loop_
_entity.id
_entity.type
_entity.pdbx_description
1 polymer ?
#
loop_
_entity_poly.entity_id
_entity_poly.type
_entity_poly.pdbx_seq_one_letter_code
_entity_poly.pdbx_strand_id
1 'polypeptide(L)' 'RAAMKCNLKGSDDYLSEWRKAEPYLVEGDPASVAKNEAEKIEIEFNQLKLKTLIENDGWR' A
#
# COMPACT_ATOMS: atom_id res chain seq x y z
N ARG A 1 7.73 8.12 5.18
CA ARG A 1 8.40 7.44 6.32
C ARG A 1 7.49 7.56 7.54
N ALA A 2 6.61 6.58 7.77
CA ALA A 2 5.68 6.54 8.92
C ALA A 2 6.19 5.64 10.07
N ALA A 3 7.17 4.78 9.79
CA ALA A 3 7.59 3.70 10.69
C ALA A 3 8.46 4.10 11.89
N MET A 4 8.83 5.38 12.06
CA MET A 4 9.71 5.80 13.18
C MET A 4 8.95 6.32 14.41
N LYS A 5 7.61 6.35 14.39
CA LYS A 5 6.80 6.84 15.52
C LYS A 5 6.25 5.72 16.41
N CYS A 6 6.20 4.49 15.91
CA CYS A 6 5.67 3.34 16.65
C CYS A 6 6.85 2.50 17.14
N ASN A 7 7.10 2.50 18.45
CA ASN A 7 8.17 1.78 19.14
C ASN A 7 7.98 0.24 19.12
N LEU A 8 7.72 -0.34 17.94
CA LEU A 8 7.43 -1.75 17.72
C LEU A 8 8.70 -2.44 17.21
N LYS A 9 9.33 -3.21 18.10
CA LYS A 9 10.63 -3.88 17.90
C LYS A 9 10.49 -5.33 17.41
N GLY A 10 9.29 -5.79 17.11
CA GLY A 10 9.00 -7.16 16.67
C GLY A 10 8.69 -7.22 15.17
N SER A 11 9.45 -8.02 14.43
CA SER A 11 9.34 -8.17 12.97
C SER A 11 8.03 -8.83 12.50
N ASP A 12 7.25 -9.43 13.41
CA ASP A 12 6.00 -10.15 13.10
C ASP A 12 4.75 -9.25 13.04
N ASP A 13 4.71 -8.14 13.79
CA ASP A 13 3.58 -7.19 13.77
C ASP A 13 3.50 -6.39 12.46
N TYR A 14 4.59 -6.39 11.68
CA TYR A 14 4.68 -5.61 10.44
C TYR A 14 3.95 -6.26 9.25
N LEU A 15 3.70 -7.57 9.33
CA LEU A 15 3.08 -8.36 8.25
C LEU A 15 1.66 -8.83 8.57
N SER A 16 1.25 -8.83 9.84
CA SER A 16 -0.12 -9.18 10.26
C SER A 16 -1.17 -8.19 9.73
N GLU A 17 -0.80 -6.92 9.59
CA GLU A 17 -1.66 -5.86 9.06
C GLU A 17 -1.62 -5.74 7.52
N TRP A 18 -0.80 -6.56 6.83
CA TRP A 18 -0.78 -6.58 5.37
C TRP A 18 -2.07 -7.20 4.85
N ARG A 19 -3.01 -6.36 4.43
CA ARG A 19 -4.21 -6.79 3.72
C ARG A 19 -3.82 -7.34 2.35
N LYS A 20 -3.68 -8.66 2.25
CA LYS A 20 -3.61 -9.36 0.97
C LYS A 20 -5.02 -9.42 0.39
N ALA A 21 -5.22 -8.84 -0.78
CA ALA A 21 -6.43 -9.06 -1.55
C ALA A 21 -6.40 -10.46 -2.18
N GLU A 22 -7.58 -11.00 -2.50
CA GLU A 22 -7.68 -12.24 -3.27
C GLU A 22 -7.08 -12.04 -4.68
N PRO A 23 -6.32 -13.01 -5.21
CA PRO A 23 -5.84 -12.93 -6.58
C PRO A 23 -7.01 -12.84 -7.56
N TYR A 24 -6.90 -11.96 -8.55
CA TYR A 24 -7.88 -11.86 -9.63
C TYR A 24 -7.17 -11.94 -10.98
N LEU A 25 -7.88 -12.49 -11.96
CA LEU A 25 -7.38 -12.59 -13.33
C LEU A 25 -7.38 -11.19 -13.97
N VAL A 26 -6.26 -10.82 -14.57
CA VAL A 26 -6.17 -9.63 -15.41
C VAL A 26 -5.71 -10.06 -16.79
N GLU A 27 -6.58 -9.87 -17.77
CA GLU A 27 -6.31 -10.12 -19.18
C GLU A 27 -5.35 -9.07 -19.74
N GLY A 28 -4.38 -9.50 -20.56
CA GLY A 28 -3.48 -8.62 -21.30
C GLY A 28 -2.00 -8.97 -21.17
N ASP A 29 -1.16 -8.15 -21.79
CA ASP A 29 0.29 -8.26 -21.67
C ASP A 29 0.75 -7.93 -20.23
N PRO A 30 1.54 -8.79 -19.57
CA PRO A 30 1.96 -8.59 -18.19
C PRO A 30 2.67 -7.26 -17.93
N ALA A 31 3.49 -6.79 -18.86
CA ALA A 31 4.21 -5.52 -18.68
C ALA A 31 3.25 -4.32 -18.75
N SER A 32 2.28 -4.38 -19.66
CA SER A 32 1.24 -3.37 -19.81
C SER A 32 0.31 -3.32 -18.58
N VAL A 33 -0.11 -4.48 -18.08
CA VAL A 33 -0.92 -4.60 -16.85
C VAL A 33 -0.17 -4.03 -15.65
N ALA A 34 1.09 -4.43 -15.45
CA ALA A 34 1.91 -3.94 -14.34
C ALA A 34 2.09 -2.43 -14.38
N LYS A 35 2.34 -1.85 -15.56
CA LYS A 35 2.49 -0.40 -15.73
C LYS A 35 1.20 0.35 -15.39
N ASN A 36 0.07 -0.10 -15.94
CA ASN A 36 -1.22 0.53 -15.68
C ASN A 36 -1.59 0.49 -14.19
N GLU A 37 -1.33 -0.64 -13.52
CA GLU A 37 -1.63 -0.77 -12.10
C GLU A 37 -0.72 0.11 -11.24
N ALA A 38 0.57 0.21 -11.59
CA ALA A 38 1.49 1.14 -10.94
C ALA A 38 1.02 2.60 -11.09
N GLU A 39 0.62 3.03 -12.29
CA GLU A 39 0.10 4.38 -12.53
C GLU A 39 -1.17 4.66 -11.73
N LYS A 40 -2.09 3.68 -11.63
CA LYS A 40 -3.28 3.82 -10.78
C LYS A 40 -2.91 4.01 -9.31
N ILE A 41 -1.96 3.23 -8.80
CA ILE A 41 -1.51 3.32 -7.40
C ILE A 41 -0.91 4.71 -7.13
N GLU A 42 -0.08 5.22 -8.04
CA GLU A 42 0.51 6.57 -7.91
C GLU A 42 -0.55 7.68 -7.89
N ILE A 43 -1.57 7.57 -8.75
CA ILE A 43 -2.67 8.53 -8.80
C ILE A 43 -3.54 8.42 -7.53
N GLU A 44 -3.87 7.20 -7.12
CA GLU A 44 -4.73 6.95 -5.97
C GLU A 44 -4.06 7.39 -4.66
N PHE A 45 -2.80 7.01 -4.45
CA PHE A 45 -2.04 7.27 -3.24
C PHE A 45 -1.15 8.51 -3.40
N ASN A 46 -1.78 9.61 -3.80
CA ASN A 46 -1.11 10.89 -3.87
C ASN A 46 -0.67 11.41 -2.48
N GLN A 47 0.13 12.48 -2.49
CA GLN A 47 0.72 13.05 -1.28
C GLN A 47 -0.32 13.42 -0.20
N LEU A 48 -1.51 13.87 -0.57
CA LEU A 48 -2.55 14.23 0.39
C LEU A 48 -3.12 12.99 1.08
N LYS A 49 -3.46 11.96 0.29
CA LYS A 49 -3.98 10.69 0.82
C LYS A 49 -2.95 9.99 1.71
N LEU A 50 -1.68 10.01 1.30
CA LEU A 50 -0.58 9.48 2.11
C LEU A 50 -0.43 10.24 3.43
N LYS A 51 -0.54 11.57 3.43
CA LYS A 51 -0.51 12.35 4.68
C LYS A 51 -1.66 11.98 5.61
N THR A 52 -2.89 11.86 5.10
CA THR A 52 -4.04 11.44 5.91
C THR A 52 -3.87 10.03 6.47
N LEU A 53 -3.38 9.08 5.67
CA LEU A 53 -3.08 7.73 6.16
C LEU A 53 -2.00 7.74 7.24
N ILE A 54 -0.97 8.59 7.13
CA ILE A 54 0.06 8.73 8.15
C ILE A 54 -0.51 9.33 9.45
N GLU A 55 -1.39 10.32 9.35
CA GLU A 55 -2.06 10.93 10.51
C GLU A 55 -2.97 9.93 11.24
N ASN A 56 -3.56 8.99 10.51
CA ASN A 56 -4.44 7.95 11.03
C ASN A 56 -3.73 6.62 11.33
N ASP A 57 -2.40 6.61 11.53
CA ASP A 57 -1.61 5.40 11.81
C ASP A 57 -1.82 4.25 10.78
N GLY A 58 -2.08 4.58 9.52
CA GLY A 58 -2.31 3.63 8.43
C GLY A 58 -3.77 3.23 8.21
N TRP A 59 -4.69 3.73 9.04
CA TRP A 59 -6.12 3.42 8.96
C TRP A 59 -6.88 4.40 8.06
N ARG A 60 -7.90 3.89 7.36
CA ARG A 60 -8.78 4.65 6.47
C ARG A 60 -9.99 5.19 7.22
#